data_AF-A0AAW1MWG2-F1
#
_entry.id   AF-A0AAW1MWG2-F1
#
_cell.length_a   1.000
_cell.length_b   1.000
_cell.length_c   1.000
_cell.angle_alpha   90.00
_cell.angle_beta   90.00
_cell.angle_gamma   90.00
#
_symmetry.space_group_name_H-M   'P 1'
#
loop_
_entity.id
_entity.type
_entity.pdbx_description
1 polymer ?
#
loop_
_entity_poly.entity_id
_entity_poly.type
_entity_poly.pdbx_seq_one_letter_code
_entity_poly.pdbx_strand_id
1 'polypeptide(L)'
;MEFRFNVNEVFKQPIVEINSSLIPPGLSLADKRALWDAVSKVSDVVNAMGEASATAQGLTKPITTSDRLRNSEHKLYLLIDQNANNGKGAVTGMLKTGKKGLYVFDRDGHHYQVQPSCVLDFYIHETKQRMGLGKKLFEHMLTKEQSEPVKMAIDRPSDKFLGFLNKHYSLNNPVRQIDLVTNFLVFSTSIIV
;
A
#
# COMPACT_ATOMS: atom_id res chain seq x y z
N MET A 1 10.71 -7.72 -8.76
CA MET A 1 10.82 -8.99 -8.06
C MET A 1 10.17 -10.09 -8.87
N GLU A 2 10.93 -11.14 -9.12
CA GLU A 2 10.52 -12.31 -9.90
C GLU A 2 10.19 -13.48 -8.96
N PHE A 3 9.35 -14.39 -9.42
CA PHE A 3 8.91 -15.55 -8.63
C PHE A 3 9.13 -16.84 -9.42
N ARG A 4 9.09 -17.98 -8.72
CA ARG A 4 9.26 -19.33 -9.32
C ARG A 4 8.06 -19.78 -10.17
N PHE A 5 7.10 -18.90 -10.39
CA PHE A 5 5.90 -19.11 -11.21
C PHE A 5 5.68 -17.91 -12.13
N ASN A 6 4.84 -18.08 -13.14
CA ASN A 6 4.45 -17.01 -14.06
C ASN A 6 3.54 -16.00 -13.34
N VAL A 7 4.05 -14.80 -13.07
CA VAL A 7 3.31 -13.73 -12.37
C VAL A 7 2.09 -13.30 -13.19
N ASN A 8 2.22 -13.27 -14.52
CA ASN A 8 1.13 -12.91 -15.43
C ASN A 8 0.02 -13.97 -15.50
N GLU A 9 0.23 -15.19 -15.00
CA GLU A 9 -0.85 -16.17 -14.84
C GLU A 9 -1.77 -15.84 -13.67
N VAL A 10 -1.22 -15.23 -12.62
CA VAL A 10 -1.96 -14.85 -11.39
C VAL A 10 -2.52 -13.44 -11.50
N PHE A 11 -1.74 -12.50 -12.02
CA PHE A 11 -2.07 -11.08 -12.07
C PHE A 11 -2.22 -10.61 -13.52
N LYS A 12 -3.48 -10.50 -13.97
CA LYS A 12 -3.81 -10.17 -15.36
C LYS A 12 -3.77 -8.68 -15.69
N GLN A 13 -3.72 -7.83 -14.67
CA GLN A 13 -3.74 -6.37 -14.81
C GLN A 13 -2.42 -5.76 -14.34
N PRO A 14 -2.02 -4.60 -14.89
CA PRO A 14 -0.79 -3.91 -14.50
C PRO A 14 -0.82 -3.38 -13.06
N ILE A 15 -2.01 -3.11 -12.51
CA ILE A 15 -2.21 -2.82 -11.09
C ILE A 15 -3.33 -3.73 -10.61
N VAL A 16 -3.09 -4.45 -9.52
CA VAL A 16 -4.05 -5.40 -8.94
C VAL A 16 -4.35 -5.03 -7.50
N GLU A 17 -5.64 -4.88 -7.18
CA GLU A 17 -6.13 -4.74 -5.81
C GLU A 17 -6.33 -6.12 -5.18
N ILE A 18 -5.77 -6.32 -4.00
CA ILE A 18 -5.89 -7.52 -3.17
C ILE A 18 -6.45 -7.10 -1.80
N ASN A 19 -7.46 -7.82 -1.32
CA ASN A 19 -8.08 -7.61 -0.01
C ASN A 19 -7.84 -8.83 0.90
N SER A 20 -8.56 -8.91 2.02
CA SER A 20 -8.44 -9.99 3.01
C SER A 20 -8.67 -11.42 2.46
N SER A 21 -9.35 -11.59 1.33
CA SER A 21 -9.52 -12.90 0.69
C SER A 21 -8.23 -13.44 0.06
N LEU A 22 -7.30 -12.54 -0.30
CA LEU A 22 -6.13 -12.79 -1.14
C LEU A 22 -6.46 -13.37 -2.53
N ILE A 23 -7.69 -13.21 -2.99
CA ILE A 23 -8.12 -13.69 -4.31
C ILE A 23 -7.87 -12.56 -5.33
N PRO A 24 -7.07 -12.80 -6.39
CA PRO A 24 -6.88 -11.80 -7.44
C PRO A 24 -8.14 -11.67 -8.31
N PRO A 25 -8.39 -10.48 -8.90
CA PRO A 25 -9.56 -10.25 -9.74
C PRO A 25 -9.53 -11.11 -11.01
N GLY A 26 -10.70 -11.55 -11.45
CA GLY A 26 -10.87 -12.33 -12.69
C GLY A 26 -10.65 -13.84 -12.54
N LEU A 27 -10.40 -14.35 -11.32
CA LEU A 27 -10.29 -15.78 -11.07
C LEU A 27 -11.67 -16.43 -10.88
N SER A 28 -11.89 -17.57 -11.52
CA SER A 28 -13.13 -18.36 -11.32
C SER A 28 -13.14 -19.02 -9.95
N LEU A 29 -14.23 -18.84 -9.20
CA LEU A 29 -14.42 -19.44 -7.88
C LEU A 29 -14.90 -20.91 -7.94
N ALA A 30 -15.25 -21.41 -9.14
CA ALA A 30 -15.74 -22.77 -9.32
C ALA A 30 -14.62 -23.82 -9.25
N ASP A 31 -13.42 -23.48 -9.74
CA ASP A 31 -12.25 -24.35 -9.64
C ASP A 31 -11.52 -24.09 -8.32
N LYS A 32 -11.89 -24.87 -7.30
CA LYS A 32 -11.29 -24.78 -5.97
C LYS A 32 -9.77 -24.99 -6.02
N ARG A 33 -9.25 -25.88 -6.87
CA ARG A 33 -7.82 -26.19 -6.90
C ARG A 33 -7.03 -25.00 -7.45
N ALA A 34 -7.49 -24.41 -8.55
CA ALA A 34 -6.90 -23.20 -9.11
C ALA A 34 -6.99 -22.02 -8.12
N LEU A 35 -8.10 -21.91 -7.38
CA LEU A 35 -8.27 -20.90 -6.34
C LEU A 35 -7.23 -21.03 -5.22
N TRP A 36 -7.05 -22.22 -4.65
CA TRP A 36 -6.06 -22.45 -3.59
C TRP A 36 -4.63 -22.18 -4.05
N ASP A 37 -4.28 -22.62 -5.26
CA ASP A 37 -2.97 -22.35 -5.86
C ASP A 37 -2.73 -20.84 -6.07
N ALA A 38 -3.71 -20.12 -6.61
CA ALA A 38 -3.62 -18.67 -6.78
C ALA A 38 -3.47 -17.94 -5.44
N VAL A 39 -4.26 -18.31 -4.43
CA VAL A 39 -4.19 -17.72 -3.09
C VAL A 39 -2.83 -17.99 -2.43
N SER A 40 -2.25 -19.18 -2.63
CA SER A 40 -0.89 -19.49 -2.16
C SER A 40 0.13 -18.58 -2.84
N LYS A 41 0.09 -18.46 -4.17
CA LYS A 41 0.99 -17.60 -4.94
C LYS A 41 0.86 -16.12 -4.59
N VAL A 42 -0.36 -15.63 -4.36
CA VAL A 42 -0.59 -14.26 -3.86
C VAL A 42 0.03 -14.09 -2.48
N SER A 43 -0.13 -15.07 -1.58
CA SER A 43 0.46 -15.00 -0.23
C SER A 43 1.99 -14.89 -0.30
N ASP A 44 2.65 -15.69 -1.13
CA ASP A 44 4.09 -15.61 -1.36
C ASP A 44 4.52 -14.23 -1.85
N VAL A 45 3.76 -13.66 -2.78
CA VAL A 45 4.02 -12.32 -3.33
C VAL A 45 3.89 -11.24 -2.27
N VAL A 46 2.81 -11.26 -1.49
CA VAL A 46 2.56 -10.29 -0.43
C VAL A 46 3.67 -10.36 0.62
N ASN A 47 4.06 -11.56 1.05
CA ASN A 47 5.09 -11.74 2.07
C ASN A 47 6.46 -11.27 1.59
N ALA A 48 6.84 -11.62 0.36
CA ALA A 48 8.13 -11.20 -0.19
C ALA A 48 8.18 -9.67 -0.41
N MET A 49 7.09 -9.05 -0.88
CA MET A 49 7.03 -7.59 -1.04
C MET A 49 7.01 -6.87 0.30
N GLY A 50 6.36 -7.45 1.31
CA GLY A 50 6.36 -6.99 2.69
C GLY A 50 7.75 -7.01 3.31
N GLU A 51 8.50 -8.09 3.12
CA GLU A 51 9.88 -8.23 3.60
C GLU A 51 10.82 -7.22 2.94
N ALA A 52 10.69 -7.05 1.62
CA ALA A 52 11.45 -6.05 0.87
C ALA A 52 11.15 -4.62 1.35
N SER A 53 9.86 -4.30 1.58
CA SER A 53 9.46 -3.02 2.14
C SER A 53 10.05 -2.78 3.54
N ALA A 54 10.01 -3.80 4.40
CA ALA A 54 10.55 -3.74 5.75
C ALA A 54 12.07 -3.48 5.74
N THR A 55 12.80 -4.21 4.89
CA THR A 55 14.24 -4.03 4.69
C THR A 55 14.56 -2.61 4.23
N ALA A 56 13.84 -2.11 3.22
CA ALA A 56 14.05 -0.75 2.69
C ALA A 56 13.74 0.37 3.70
N GLN A 57 12.90 0.09 4.70
CA GLN A 57 12.54 1.00 5.78
C GLN A 57 13.37 0.79 7.06
N GLY A 58 14.26 -0.21 7.11
CA GLY A 58 15.04 -0.55 8.31
C GLY A 58 14.21 -1.13 9.45
N LEU A 59 13.05 -1.74 9.15
CA LEU A 59 12.19 -2.39 10.13
C LEU A 59 12.70 -3.80 10.45
N THR A 60 12.57 -4.23 11.71
CA THR A 60 12.99 -5.58 12.14
C THR A 60 12.00 -6.67 11.74
N LYS A 61 10.74 -6.32 11.47
CA LYS A 61 9.68 -7.23 11.04
C LYS A 61 8.78 -6.56 10.00
N PRO A 62 8.25 -7.30 9.03
CA PRO A 62 7.31 -6.77 8.06
C PRO A 62 5.98 -6.35 8.70
N ILE A 63 5.54 -5.15 8.35
CA ILE A 63 4.21 -4.62 8.70
C ILE A 63 3.13 -5.05 7.70
N THR A 64 3.54 -5.62 6.56
CA THR A 64 2.67 -6.16 5.52
C THR A 64 3.00 -7.63 5.33
N THR A 65 2.06 -8.50 5.67
CA THR A 65 2.13 -9.96 5.39
C THR A 65 0.75 -10.43 4.94
N SER A 66 0.69 -11.60 4.29
CA SER A 66 -0.55 -12.26 3.91
C SER A 66 -1.47 -12.45 5.12
N ASP A 67 -0.91 -12.89 6.26
CA ASP A 67 -1.69 -13.12 7.49
C ASP A 67 -2.25 -11.82 8.07
N ARG A 68 -1.45 -10.75 8.11
CA ARG A 68 -1.92 -9.44 8.58
C ARG A 68 -3.02 -8.90 7.66
N LEU A 69 -2.87 -9.08 6.35
CA LEU A 69 -3.87 -8.63 5.38
C LEU A 69 -5.19 -9.40 5.51
N ARG A 70 -5.15 -10.74 5.66
CA ARG A 70 -6.34 -11.58 5.91
C ARG A 70 -7.11 -11.16 7.16
N ASN A 71 -6.39 -10.76 8.21
CA ASN A 71 -6.97 -10.36 9.50
C ASN A 71 -7.22 -8.85 9.60
N SER A 72 -7.47 -8.18 8.47
CA SER A 72 -7.72 -6.74 8.42
C SER A 72 -8.70 -6.39 7.31
N GLU A 73 -9.23 -5.18 7.34
CA GLU A 73 -9.97 -4.58 6.21
C GLU A 73 -9.05 -3.75 5.30
N HIS A 74 -7.73 -4.03 5.32
CA HIS A 74 -6.77 -3.30 4.51
C HIS A 74 -6.87 -3.73 3.04
N LYS A 75 -6.48 -2.82 2.17
CA LYS A 75 -6.35 -3.05 0.74
C LYS A 75 -4.88 -2.97 0.35
N LEU A 76 -4.50 -3.80 -0.61
CA LEU A 76 -3.15 -3.85 -1.13
C LEU A 76 -3.17 -3.71 -2.64
N TYR A 77 -2.50 -2.70 -3.17
CA TYR A 77 -2.33 -2.47 -4.58
C TYR A 77 -0.94 -2.95 -5.00
N LEU A 78 -0.87 -3.97 -5.86
CA LEU A 78 0.37 -4.50 -6.44
C LEU A 78 0.58 -3.93 -7.83
N LEU A 79 1.80 -3.49 -8.15
CA LEU A 79 2.19 -3.02 -9.48
C LEU A 79 2.98 -4.10 -10.20
N ILE A 80 2.50 -4.49 -11.38
CA ILE A 80 3.03 -5.59 -12.20
C ILE A 80 3.64 -5.03 -13.48
N ASP A 81 4.90 -5.38 -13.72
CA ASP A 81 5.56 -5.21 -15.02
C ASP A 81 5.35 -6.51 -15.80
N GLN A 82 4.38 -6.52 -16.72
CA GLN A 82 3.98 -7.72 -17.45
C GLN A 82 5.02 -8.16 -18.49
N ASN A 83 5.89 -7.26 -18.94
CA ASN A 83 6.88 -7.55 -19.98
C ASN A 83 8.19 -8.09 -19.39
N ALA A 84 8.40 -7.94 -18.08
CA ALA A 84 9.59 -8.43 -17.39
C ALA A 84 9.72 -9.96 -17.42
N ASN A 85 10.90 -10.45 -17.07
CA ASN A 85 11.21 -11.88 -16.92
C ASN A 85 10.79 -12.70 -18.16
N ASN A 86 11.21 -12.27 -19.35
CA ASN A 86 10.88 -12.90 -20.63
C ASN A 86 9.36 -13.12 -20.81
N GLY A 87 8.55 -12.13 -20.43
CA GLY A 87 7.09 -12.18 -20.53
C GLY A 87 6.37 -12.95 -19.41
N LYS A 88 7.09 -13.45 -18.40
CA LYS A 88 6.50 -14.08 -17.20
C LYS A 88 6.05 -13.05 -16.15
N GLY A 89 6.43 -11.80 -16.33
CA GLY A 89 6.09 -10.69 -15.46
C GLY A 89 6.90 -10.62 -14.17
N ALA A 90 6.88 -9.44 -13.55
CA ALA A 90 7.52 -9.19 -12.27
C ALA A 90 6.70 -8.19 -11.44
N VAL A 91 6.71 -8.35 -10.12
CA VAL A 91 6.09 -7.39 -9.19
C VAL A 91 7.10 -6.29 -8.91
N THR A 92 6.72 -5.03 -9.15
CA THR A 92 7.63 -3.87 -9.07
C THR A 92 7.27 -2.89 -7.96
N GLY A 93 6.09 -3.01 -7.38
CA GLY A 93 5.64 -2.11 -6.32
C GLY A 93 4.43 -2.61 -5.55
N MET A 94 4.22 -2.01 -4.39
CA MET A 94 3.18 -2.32 -3.42
C MET A 94 2.74 -1.03 -2.72
N LEU A 95 1.44 -0.84 -2.54
CA LEU A 95 0.85 0.23 -1.75
C LEU A 95 -0.30 -0.34 -0.91
N LYS A 96 -0.20 -0.23 0.41
CA LYS A 96 -1.22 -0.72 1.35
C LYS A 96 -1.96 0.45 1.98
N THR A 97 -3.29 0.35 2.02
CA THR A 97 -4.18 1.34 2.62
C THR A 97 -5.16 0.67 3.59
N GLY A 98 -5.75 1.47 4.47
CA GLY A 98 -6.81 1.00 5.36
C GLY A 98 -7.31 2.10 6.29
N LYS A 99 -8.50 1.90 6.84
CA LYS A 99 -9.04 2.80 7.86
C LYS A 99 -8.39 2.55 9.22
N LYS A 100 -8.08 3.61 9.95
CA LYS A 100 -7.55 3.53 11.32
C LYS A 100 -8.29 4.52 12.21
N GLY A 101 -8.68 4.08 13.40
CA GLY A 101 -9.15 4.98 14.45
C GLY A 101 -7.97 5.79 14.96
N LEU A 102 -8.03 7.11 14.82
CA LEU A 102 -6.99 8.05 15.26
C LEU A 102 -7.60 9.10 16.19
N TYR A 103 -6.84 9.51 17.18
CA TYR A 103 -7.09 10.75 17.91
C TYR A 103 -6.26 11.85 17.24
N VAL A 104 -6.94 12.85 16.70
CA VAL A 104 -6.32 13.96 15.97
C VAL A 104 -6.49 15.22 16.78
N PHE A 105 -5.40 15.97 16.95
CA PHE A 105 -5.39 17.26 17.63
C PHE A 105 -5.40 18.38 16.60
N ASP A 106 -6.25 19.38 16.80
CA ASP A 106 -6.19 20.63 16.05
C ASP A 106 -5.11 21.58 16.60
N ARG A 107 -5.02 22.79 16.02
CA ARG A 107 -4.03 23.79 16.44
C ARG A 107 -4.39 24.47 17.77
N ASP A 108 -5.64 24.38 18.19
CA ASP A 108 -6.17 24.98 19.42
C ASP A 108 -6.11 24.00 20.59
N GLY A 109 -5.69 22.75 20.34
CA GLY A 109 -5.51 21.69 21.33
C GLY A 109 -6.74 20.82 21.56
N HIS A 110 -7.82 20.99 20.79
CA HIS A 110 -8.95 20.08 20.85
C HIS A 110 -8.59 18.76 20.18
N HIS A 111 -9.15 17.66 20.70
CA HIS A 111 -8.94 16.33 20.17
C HIS A 111 -10.24 15.77 19.59
N TYR A 112 -10.10 15.03 18.49
CA TYR A 112 -11.20 14.41 17.76
C TYR A 112 -10.88 12.94 17.52
N GLN A 113 -11.84 12.07 17.79
CA GLN A 113 -11.75 10.68 17.39
C GLN A 113 -12.29 10.54 15.97
N VAL A 114 -11.41 10.13 15.04
CA VAL A 114 -11.72 10.02 13.61
C VAL A 114 -11.32 8.65 13.08
N GLN A 115 -11.84 8.26 11.92
CA GLN A 115 -11.48 7.00 11.24
C GLN A 115 -11.09 7.22 9.77
N PRO A 116 -10.01 7.97 9.48
CA PRO A 116 -9.62 8.31 8.11
C PRO A 116 -9.05 7.11 7.34
N SER A 117 -9.08 7.22 6.01
CA SER A 117 -8.29 6.38 5.12
C SER A 117 -6.81 6.71 5.31
N CYS A 118 -6.00 5.67 5.50
CA CYS A 118 -4.57 5.81 5.77
C CYS A 118 -3.73 5.11 4.71
N VAL A 119 -2.59 5.70 4.38
CA VAL A 119 -1.47 4.97 3.74
C VAL A 119 -0.66 4.29 4.83
N LEU A 120 -0.57 2.96 4.77
CA LEU A 120 -0.01 2.13 5.83
C LEU A 120 1.32 1.46 5.47
N ASP A 121 1.61 1.30 4.18
CA ASP A 121 2.88 0.81 3.67
C ASP A 121 3.01 1.20 2.19
N PHE A 122 4.17 1.66 1.74
CA PHE A 122 4.37 2.04 0.35
C PHE A 122 5.79 1.78 -0.10
N TYR A 123 5.92 0.92 -1.12
CA TYR A 123 7.21 0.42 -1.57
C TYR A 123 7.25 0.24 -3.09
N ILE A 124 8.32 0.72 -3.70
CA ILE A 124 8.68 0.44 -5.09
C ILE A 124 10.05 -0.21 -5.06
N HIS A 125 10.20 -1.32 -5.77
CA HIS A 125 11.47 -2.06 -5.89
C HIS A 125 12.62 -1.12 -6.23
N GLU A 126 13.78 -1.27 -5.59
CA GLU A 126 14.87 -0.29 -5.60
C GLU A 126 15.31 0.06 -7.03
N THR A 127 15.48 -0.95 -7.88
CA THR A 127 15.88 -0.81 -9.28
C THR A 127 14.84 -0.12 -10.17
N LYS A 128 13.64 0.13 -9.65
CA LYS A 128 12.51 0.77 -10.36
C LYS A 128 12.08 2.09 -9.70
N GLN A 129 12.78 2.54 -8.66
CA GLN A 129 12.51 3.83 -8.01
C GLN A 129 12.84 4.99 -8.96
N ARG A 130 12.16 6.13 -8.74
CA ARG A 130 12.32 7.38 -9.54
C ARG A 130 11.96 7.29 -11.02
N MET A 131 11.35 6.18 -11.47
CA MET A 131 10.84 6.01 -12.84
C MET A 131 9.34 6.37 -13.00
N GLY A 132 8.75 7.11 -12.05
CA GLY A 132 7.32 7.49 -12.09
C GLY A 132 6.33 6.40 -11.64
N LEU A 133 6.80 5.17 -11.39
CA LEU A 133 5.95 4.04 -10.98
C LEU A 133 5.19 4.29 -9.67
N GLY A 134 5.83 4.94 -8.69
CA GLY A 134 5.19 5.32 -7.43
C GLY A 134 3.99 6.24 -7.65
N LYS A 135 4.12 7.23 -8.53
CA LYS A 135 3.02 8.16 -8.88
C LYS A 135 1.87 7.41 -9.55
N LYS A 136 2.19 6.56 -10.53
CA LYS A 136 1.20 5.72 -11.23
C LYS A 136 0.39 4.86 -10.24
N LEU A 137 1.07 4.20 -9.30
CA LEU A 137 0.41 3.35 -8.30
C LEU A 137 -0.45 4.17 -7.33
N PHE A 138 0.07 5.31 -6.87
CA PHE A 138 -0.63 6.19 -5.93
C PHE A 138 -1.88 6.82 -6.56
N GLU A 139 -1.79 7.34 -7.80
CA GLU A 139 -2.95 7.89 -8.54
C GLU A 139 -4.03 6.85 -8.81
N HIS A 140 -3.64 5.61 -9.10
CA HIS A 140 -4.60 4.52 -9.24
C HIS A 140 -5.35 4.27 -7.92
N MET A 141 -4.63 4.21 -6.80
CA MET A 141 -5.25 4.05 -5.48
C MET A 141 -6.21 5.19 -5.15
N LEU A 142 -5.80 6.45 -5.33
CA LEU A 142 -6.67 7.62 -5.08
C LEU A 142 -7.96 7.57 -5.90
N THR A 143 -7.86 7.15 -7.17
CA THR A 143 -9.00 7.02 -8.08
C THR A 143 -9.95 5.90 -7.61
N LYS A 144 -9.41 4.75 -7.19
CA LYS A 144 -10.19 3.61 -6.68
C LYS A 144 -10.87 3.90 -5.34
N GLU A 145 -10.19 4.64 -4.47
CA GLU A 145 -10.70 5.03 -3.16
C GLU A 145 -11.47 6.35 -3.17
N GLN A 146 -11.64 6.99 -4.34
CA GLN A 146 -12.29 8.30 -4.51
C GLN A 146 -11.81 9.33 -3.47
N SER A 147 -10.51 9.32 -3.19
CA SER A 147 -9.89 10.07 -2.11
C SER A 147 -8.93 11.12 -2.65
N GLU A 148 -8.78 12.21 -1.92
CA GLU A 148 -7.78 13.23 -2.21
C GLU A 148 -6.52 12.98 -1.36
N PRO A 149 -5.31 13.23 -1.88
CA PRO A 149 -4.07 13.05 -1.12
C PRO A 149 -4.07 13.73 0.25
N VAL A 150 -4.61 14.95 0.34
CA VAL A 150 -4.65 15.75 1.58
C VAL A 150 -5.56 15.15 2.66
N LYS A 151 -6.54 14.33 2.27
CA LYS A 151 -7.51 13.66 3.15
C LYS A 151 -6.96 12.36 3.75
N MET A 152 -5.83 11.87 3.26
CA MET A 152 -5.24 10.64 3.75
C MET A 152 -4.30 10.92 4.92
N ALA A 153 -4.46 10.13 5.99
CA ALA A 153 -3.45 10.06 7.04
C ALA A 153 -2.32 9.10 6.64
N ILE A 154 -1.11 9.34 7.14
CA ILE A 154 0.06 8.55 6.73
C ILE A 154 0.77 7.99 7.96
N ASP A 155 0.88 6.67 8.05
CA ASP A 155 1.59 5.99 9.13
C ASP A 155 3.10 6.07 8.88
N ARG A 156 3.84 6.75 9.76
CA ARG A 156 5.31 6.79 9.79
C ARG A 156 5.99 6.95 8.42
N PRO A 157 5.71 8.02 7.66
CA PRO A 157 6.29 8.17 6.32
C PRO A 157 7.81 8.34 6.38
N SER A 158 8.49 7.71 5.42
CA SER A 158 9.91 7.95 5.16
C SER A 158 10.14 9.33 4.52
N ASP A 159 11.35 9.87 4.62
CA ASP A 159 11.74 11.12 3.96
C ASP A 159 11.55 11.05 2.43
N LYS A 160 11.80 9.87 1.83
CA LYS A 160 11.54 9.62 0.41
C LYS A 160 10.06 9.82 0.07
N PHE A 161 9.17 9.35 0.94
CA PHE A 161 7.73 9.46 0.73
C PHE A 161 7.24 10.90 0.96
N LEU A 162 7.76 11.60 1.98
CA LEU A 162 7.50 13.03 2.17
C LEU A 162 7.91 13.87 0.95
N GLY A 163 9.11 13.64 0.43
CA GLY A 163 9.57 14.31 -0.80
C GLY A 163 8.71 13.97 -2.02
N PHE A 164 8.20 12.74 -2.11
CA PHE A 164 7.25 12.34 -3.14
C PHE A 164 5.92 13.10 -3.04
N LEU A 165 5.34 13.22 -1.84
CA LEU A 165 4.08 13.91 -1.61
C LEU A 165 4.18 15.40 -1.89
N ASN A 166 5.26 16.04 -1.44
CA ASN A 166 5.52 17.45 -1.73
C ASN A 166 5.67 17.68 -3.26
N LYS A 167 6.45 16.84 -3.94
CA LYS A 167 6.70 16.99 -5.39
C LYS A 167 5.44 16.82 -6.24
N HIS A 168 4.57 15.86 -5.89
CA HIS A 168 3.47 15.45 -6.77
C HIS A 168 2.10 15.99 -6.35
N TYR A 169 1.93 16.36 -5.09
CA TYR A 169 0.64 16.78 -4.54
C TYR A 169 0.75 18.09 -3.75
N SER A 170 1.90 18.77 -3.77
CA SER A 170 2.16 20.02 -3.04
C SER A 170 1.88 19.93 -1.53
N LEU A 171 1.92 18.71 -0.98
CA LEU A 171 1.72 18.47 0.44
C LEU A 171 3.02 18.75 1.19
N ASN A 172 3.10 19.95 1.75
CA ASN A 172 4.19 20.41 2.60
C ASN A 172 3.68 20.67 4.04
N ASN A 173 4.61 20.78 4.99
CA ASN A 173 4.30 21.12 6.39
C ASN A 173 3.29 20.18 7.09
N PRO A 174 3.54 18.86 7.16
CA PRO A 174 2.64 17.94 7.85
C PRO A 174 2.54 18.28 9.34
N VAL A 175 1.34 18.15 9.90
CA VAL A 175 1.10 18.20 11.35
C VAL A 175 1.38 16.79 11.90
N ARG A 176 2.38 16.69 12.77
CA ARG A 176 2.66 15.44 13.49
C ARG A 176 1.57 15.21 14.52
N GLN A 177 0.85 14.10 14.37
CA GLN A 177 -0.10 13.63 15.38
C GLN A 177 0.67 12.72 16.32
N ILE A 178 1.23 13.31 17.36
CA ILE A 178 1.98 12.58 18.40
C ILE A 178 0.99 12.26 19.52
N ASP A 179 0.65 10.99 19.65
CA ASP A 179 0.23 10.42 20.93
C ASP A 179 1.24 9.32 21.30
N LEU A 180 1.31 8.93 22.57
CA LEU A 180 2.28 8.00 23.18
C LEU A 180 2.44 6.65 22.46
N VAL A 181 1.59 6.33 21.47
CA VAL A 181 1.53 5.06 20.74
C VAL A 181 1.48 5.23 19.20
N THR A 182 1.13 6.41 18.65
CA THR A 182 0.87 6.62 17.21
C THR A 182 1.77 7.69 16.58
N ASN A 183 2.41 7.35 15.45
CA ASN A 183 3.25 8.26 14.65
C ASN A 183 2.60 8.49 13.27
N PHE A 184 1.43 9.12 13.26
CA PHE A 184 0.75 9.49 12.01
C PHE A 184 1.05 10.93 11.61
N LEU A 185 1.16 11.16 10.31
CA LEU A 185 1.16 12.50 9.73
C LEU A 185 -0.16 12.79 9.05
N VAL A 186 -0.67 13.99 9.29
CA VAL A 186 -1.83 14.56 8.59
C VAL A 186 -1.46 15.91 7.99
N PHE A 187 -2.00 16.24 6.82
CA PHE A 187 -1.73 17.52 6.17
C PHE A 187 -2.83 18.56 6.42
N SER A 188 -4.02 18.14 6.85
CA SER A 188 -5.07 19.04 7.31
C SER A 188 -5.95 18.37 8.35
N THR A 189 -6.03 18.95 9.53
CA THR A 189 -6.87 18.45 10.64
C THR A 189 -8.34 18.79 10.40
N SER A 190 -8.65 20.00 9.93
CA SER A 190 -10.03 20.44 9.61
C SER A 190 -10.69 19.67 8.47
N ILE A 191 -9.92 18.94 7.67
CA ILE A 191 -10.41 18.14 6.53
C ILE A 191 -10.60 16.66 6.92
N ILE A 192 -9.93 16.22 7.98
CA ILE A 192 -9.96 14.83 8.45
C ILE A 192 -11.01 14.63 9.56
N VAL A 193 -11.31 15.69 10.31
CA VAL A 193 -12.42 15.78 11.27
C VAL A 193 -13.75 15.93 10.55
#